data_AF-A0A967CQM9-F1
#
_entry.id   AF-A0A967CQM9-F1
#
_cell.length_a   1.000
_cell.length_b   1.000
_cell.length_c   1.000
_cell.angle_alpha   90.00
_cell.angle_beta   90.00
_cell.angle_gamma   90.00
#
_symmetry.space_group_name_H-M   'P 1'
#
loop_
_entity.id
_entity.type
_entity.pdbx_description
1 polymer ?
#
loop_
_entity_poly.entity_id
_entity_poly.type
_entity_poly.pdbx_seq_one_letter_code
_entity_poly.pdbx_strand_id
1 'polypeptide(L)'
;MKTYYNHLHALHQGKMEMFRGQLVPCFEVPARADHVLAQLRRRALGPVSHAPERDVAVLCGVHAPAYLHFLEHAWCEWVALDPANAAR
;
A
#
# COMPACT_ATOMS: atom_id res chain seq x y z
N MET A 1 -23.10 5.00 6.69
CA MET A 1 -21.65 5.00 6.96
C MET A 1 -20.93 5.61 5.77
N LYS A 2 -19.94 6.50 5.96
CA LYS A 2 -19.15 7.06 4.85
C LYS A 2 -17.87 6.24 4.66
N THR A 3 -17.57 5.86 3.43
CA THR A 3 -16.33 5.14 3.08
C THR A 3 -15.47 6.02 2.18
N TYR A 4 -14.16 6.04 2.41
CA TYR A 4 -13.18 6.60 1.49
C TYR A 4 -12.35 5.47 0.87
N TYR A 5 -12.15 5.53 -0.44
CA TYR A 5 -11.37 4.56 -1.19
C TYR A 5 -10.31 5.28 -2.01
N ASN A 6 -9.05 4.86 -1.89
CA ASN A 6 -7.94 5.34 -2.68
C ASN A 6 -7.53 4.26 -3.68
N HIS A 7 -7.81 4.46 -4.96
CA HIS A 7 -7.50 3.48 -6.02
C HIS A 7 -5.99 3.22 -6.20
N LEU A 8 -5.11 4.15 -5.78
CA LEU A 8 -3.66 4.01 -5.87
C LEU A 8 -3.12 2.91 -4.94
N HIS A 9 -3.93 2.38 -4.01
CA HIS A 9 -3.54 1.25 -3.16
C HIS A 9 -3.01 0.06 -3.99
N ALA A 10 -3.57 -0.14 -5.19
CA ALA A 10 -3.18 -1.22 -6.08
C ALA A 10 -1.76 -1.08 -6.66
N LEU A 11 -1.08 0.07 -6.49
CA LEU A 11 0.33 0.21 -6.86
C LEU A 11 1.26 -0.52 -5.88
N HIS A 12 0.79 -0.79 -4.66
CA HIS A 12 1.51 -1.64 -3.72
C HIS A 12 1.16 -3.11 -3.99
N GLN A 13 1.97 -3.76 -4.83
CA GLN A 13 1.82 -5.18 -5.19
C GLN A 13 3.13 -5.92 -4.94
N GLY A 14 3.37 -6.27 -3.68
CA GLY A 14 4.48 -7.16 -3.31
C GLY A 14 4.36 -8.49 -4.06
N LYS A 15 5.45 -8.96 -4.67
CA LYS A 15 5.50 -10.25 -5.35
C LYS A 15 5.59 -11.40 -4.36
N MET A 16 6.52 -11.29 -3.41
CA MET A 16 6.87 -12.35 -2.48
C MET A 16 6.97 -11.82 -1.04
N GLU A 17 6.60 -12.66 -0.08
CA GLU A 17 6.68 -12.43 1.36
C GLU A 17 7.42 -13.59 2.02
N MET A 18 8.26 -13.30 3.02
CA MET A 18 8.90 -14.34 3.83
C MET A 18 7.91 -14.84 4.87
N PHE A 19 7.39 -16.05 4.69
CA PHE A 19 6.46 -16.68 5.63
C PHE A 19 7.01 -18.03 6.09
N ARG A 20 7.25 -18.16 7.40
CA ARG A 20 7.73 -19.40 8.04
C ARG A 20 8.97 -20.00 7.36
N GLY A 21 9.93 -19.15 7.01
CA GLY A 21 11.21 -19.54 6.41
C GLY A 21 11.19 -19.79 4.90
N GLN A 22 10.09 -19.46 4.23
CA GLN A 22 9.95 -19.60 2.77
C GLN A 22 9.48 -18.31 2.13
N LEU A 23 9.96 -18.04 0.91
CA LEU A 23 9.38 -17.00 0.05
C LEU A 23 8.10 -17.56 -0.58
N VAL A 24 6.97 -16.95 -0.25
CA VAL A 24 5.65 -17.29 -0.79
C VAL A 24 5.03 -16.06 -1.46
N PRO A 25 4.04 -16.20 -2.36
CA PRO A 25 3.28 -15.06 -2.84
C PRO A 25 2.70 -14.25 -1.67
N CYS A 26 2.70 -12.91 -1.79
CA CYS A 26 2.16 -12.04 -0.74
C CYS A 26 0.70 -12.38 -0.42
N PHE A 27 0.34 -12.36 0.86
CA PHE A 27 -1.06 -12.48 1.29
C PHE A 27 -1.80 -11.14 1.16
N GLU A 28 -1.10 -10.04 1.38
CA GLU A 28 -1.59 -8.68 1.18
C GLU A 28 -1.60 -8.35 -0.32
N VAL A 29 -2.74 -8.62 -0.98
CA VAL A 29 -2.94 -8.40 -2.41
C VAL A 29 -4.08 -7.41 -2.67
N PRO A 30 -4.05 -6.65 -3.78
CA PRO A 30 -5.08 -5.66 -4.10
C PRO A 30 -6.51 -6.20 -4.11
N ALA A 31 -6.68 -7.47 -4.51
CA ALA A 31 -7.97 -8.14 -4.56
C ALA A 31 -8.71 -8.12 -3.20
N ARG A 32 -7.98 -8.03 -2.08
CA ARG A 32 -8.59 -7.90 -0.73
C ARG A 32 -9.45 -6.65 -0.64
N ALA A 33 -8.94 -5.50 -1.08
CA ALA A 33 -9.67 -4.24 -1.07
C ALA A 33 -10.83 -4.27 -2.07
N ASP A 34 -10.65 -4.91 -3.23
CA ASP A 34 -11.71 -5.07 -4.23
C ASP A 34 -12.89 -5.88 -3.68
N HIS A 35 -12.63 -6.98 -2.97
CA HIS A 35 -13.66 -7.77 -2.31
C HIS A 35 -14.43 -6.95 -1.28
N VAL A 36 -13.75 -6.16 -0.46
CA VAL A 36 -14.39 -5.26 0.52
C VAL A 36 -15.24 -4.20 -0.20
N LEU A 37 -14.69 -3.53 -1.21
CA LEU A 37 -15.39 -2.52 -1.99
C LEU A 37 -16.65 -3.09 -2.66
N ALA A 38 -16.57 -4.30 -3.22
CA ALA A 38 -17.70 -5.00 -3.80
C ALA A 38 -18.80 -5.28 -2.75
N GLN A 39 -18.43 -5.69 -1.54
CA GLN A 39 -19.39 -5.90 -0.44
C GLN A 39 -20.05 -4.60 0.02
N LEU A 40 -19.27 -3.53 0.17
CA LEU A 40 -19.76 -2.22 0.56
C LEU A 40 -20.79 -1.68 -0.45
N ARG A 41 -20.49 -1.83 -1.74
CA ARG A 41 -21.41 -1.46 -2.83
C ARG A 41 -22.66 -2.34 -2.84
N ARG A 42 -22.51 -3.66 -2.77
CA ARG A 42 -23.63 -4.61 -2.79
C ARG A 42 -24.62 -4.40 -1.66
N ARG A 43 -24.12 -4.09 -0.45
CA ARG A 43 -24.96 -3.88 0.74
C ARG A 43 -25.46 -2.45 0.91
N ALA A 44 -25.04 -1.52 0.04
CA ALA A 44 -25.41 -0.11 0.09
C ALA A 44 -25.24 0.54 1.49
N LEU A 45 -24.12 0.29 2.16
CA LEU A 45 -23.88 0.77 3.54
C LEU A 45 -23.64 2.30 3.67
N GLY A 46 -23.68 2.99 2.53
CA GLY A 46 -23.53 4.44 2.39
C GLY A 46 -22.56 4.81 1.25
N PRO A 47 -22.23 6.10 1.11
CA PRO A 47 -21.41 6.56 0.00
C PRO A 47 -19.97 6.04 0.08
N VAL A 48 -19.43 5.64 -1.06
CA VAL A 48 -17.99 5.40 -1.26
C VAL A 48 -17.44 6.56 -2.08
N SER A 49 -16.54 7.34 -1.49
CA SER A 49 -15.93 8.52 -2.10
C SER A 49 -14.45 8.32 -2.33
N HIS A 50 -13.87 9.07 -3.26
CA HIS A 50 -12.42 9.17 -3.39
C HIS A 50 -11.81 9.70 -2.09
N ALA A 51 -10.68 9.12 -1.65
CA ALA A 51 -9.95 9.66 -0.51
C ALA A 51 -9.46 11.08 -0.82
N PRO A 52 -9.72 12.08 0.02
CA PRO A 52 -9.18 13.42 -0.20
C PRO A 52 -7.65 13.37 -0.16
N GLU A 53 -7.00 14.18 -0.99
CA GLU A 53 -5.57 14.40 -0.87
C GLU A 53 -5.26 14.95 0.54
N ARG A 54 -4.12 14.50 1.06
CA ARG A 54 -3.62 14.90 2.37
C ARG A 54 -2.16 15.24 2.21
N ASP A 55 -1.77 16.31 2.88
CA ASP A 55 -0.36 16.64 3.04
C ASP A 55 0.33 15.49 3.77
N VAL A 56 1.42 14.98 3.20
CA VAL A 56 2.24 13.93 3.82
C VAL A 56 2.88 14.39 5.13
N ALA A 57 3.01 15.70 5.34
CA ALA A 57 3.50 16.28 6.60
C ALA A 57 2.67 15.86 7.83
N VAL A 58 1.41 15.45 7.66
CA VAL A 58 0.59 14.93 8.77
C VAL A 58 1.19 13.67 9.40
N LEU A 59 1.95 12.89 8.62
CA LEU A 59 2.61 11.65 9.10
C LEU A 59 3.69 11.95 10.15
N CYS A 60 4.31 13.13 10.10
CA CYS A 60 5.32 13.58 11.06
C CYS A 60 4.78 13.79 12.47
N GLY A 61 3.45 13.86 12.65
CA GLY A 61 2.82 13.88 13.98
C GLY A 61 2.90 12.55 14.73
N VAL A 62 3.26 11.46 14.04
CA VAL A 62 3.31 10.09 14.60
C VAL A 62 4.65 9.41 14.34
N HIS A 63 5.23 9.60 13.14
CA HIS A 63 6.43 8.90 12.71
C HIS A 63 7.67 9.80 12.77
N ALA A 64 8.81 9.19 13.10
CA ALA A 64 10.10 9.88 13.06
C ALA A 64 10.46 10.29 11.61
N PRO A 65 11.02 11.50 11.39
CA PRO A 65 11.37 11.96 10.04
C PRO A 65 12.32 11.01 9.30
N ALA A 66 13.30 10.43 9.99
CA ALA A 66 14.25 9.49 9.40
C ALA A 66 13.58 8.22 8.85
N TYR A 67 12.49 7.76 9.49
CA TYR A 67 11.74 6.60 9.02
C TYR A 67 10.93 6.93 7.75
N LEU A 68 10.30 8.11 7.70
CA LEU A 68 9.57 8.55 6.52
C LEU A 68 10.51 8.74 5.32
N HIS A 69 11.68 9.35 5.55
CA HIS A 69 12.73 9.46 4.52
C HIS A 69 13.15 8.08 4.01
N PHE A 70 13.37 7.11 4.91
CA PHE A 70 13.69 5.75 4.50
C PHE A 70 12.60 5.15 3.60
N LEU A 71 11.32 5.20 3.99
CA LEU A 71 10.23 4.64 3.19
C LEU A 71 10.11 5.25 1.80
N GLU A 72 10.37 6.55 1.67
CA GLU A 72 10.33 7.27 0.39
C GLU A 72 11.46 6.85 -0.57
N HIS A 73 12.65 6.52 -0.03
CA HIS A 73 13.86 6.32 -0.85
C HIS A 73 14.32 4.85 -0.95
N ALA A 74 13.88 3.98 -0.04
CA ALA A 74 14.41 2.62 0.10
C ALA A 74 14.38 1.80 -1.20
N TRP A 75 13.33 1.91 -2.01
CA TRP A 75 13.26 1.19 -3.29
C TRP A 75 14.33 1.68 -4.29
N CYS A 76 14.44 2.99 -4.47
CA CYS A 76 15.42 3.58 -5.37
C CYS A 76 16.85 3.27 -4.92
N GLU A 77 17.12 3.37 -3.61
CA GLU A 77 18.42 3.03 -3.03
C GLU A 77 18.75 1.55 -3.21
N TRP A 78 17.79 0.64 -3.02
CA TRP A 78 17.98 -0.80 -3.24
C TRP A 78 18.26 -1.14 -4.70
N VAL A 79 17.57 -0.50 -5.65
CA VAL A 79 17.82 -0.67 -7.09
C VAL A 79 19.17 -0.07 -7.50
N ALA A 80 19.62 1.02 -6.86
CA ALA A 80 20.92 1.61 -7.12
C ALA A 80 22.10 0.71 -6.73
N LEU A 81 21.90 -0.23 -5.79
CA LEU A 81 22.92 -1.24 -5.45
C LEU A 81 23.16 -2.23 -6.59
N ASP A 82 22.10 -2.62 -7.31
CA ASP A 82 22.16 -3.50 -8.49
C ASP A 82 20.88 -3.31 -9.33
N PRO A 83 20.97 -2.84 -10.59
CA PRO A 83 19.81 -2.68 -11.47
C PRO A 83 18.96 -3.95 -11.65
N ALA A 84 19.53 -5.14 -11.46
CA ALA A 84 18.79 -6.40 -11.50
C ALA A 84 17.71 -6.50 -10.40
N ASN A 85 17.82 -5.72 -9.32
CA ASN A 85 16.83 -5.68 -8.26
C ASN A 85 15.46 -5.16 -8.72
N ALA A 86 15.39 -4.35 -9.78
CA ALA A 86 14.12 -3.88 -10.33
C ALA A 86 13.26 -5.01 -10.93
N ALA A 87 13.89 -6.13 -11.29
CA ALA A 87 13.19 -7.31 -11.82
C ALA A 87 12.80 -8.32 -10.72
N ARG A 88 13.31 -8.17 -9.50
CA ARG A 88 13.02 -9.09 -8.37
C ARG A 88 11.57 -9.03 -7.92
#